data_AF-A0A4Z1G4Z0-F1
#
_entry.id   AF-A0A4Z1G4Z0-F1
#
_cell.length_a   1.000
_cell.length_b   1.000
_cell.length_c   1.000
_cell.angle_alpha   90.00
_cell.angle_beta   90.00
_cell.angle_gamma   90.00
#
_symmetry.space_group_name_H-M   'P 1'
#
loop_
_entity.id
_entity.type
_entity.pdbx_description
1 polymer ?
#
loop_
_entity_poly.entity_id
_entity_poly.type
_entity_poly.pdbx_seq_one_letter_code
_entity_poly.pdbx_strand_id
1 'polypeptide(L)'
;MLSNFDAELKLVIAGNHDLELDEGWCKAHLEEDEDYLDDHARTMEVMKGELAKEAGVTYLEEGTHTFNLKSGAIFKIYASPYQFEFNDYAFPYSRNEDRFNTSGETEEGVTSIAENPIPADVDIVMTHGPPNGFRDENLGCENTLRAVQRAKPLMHCFGYIHKGYGAKKIV
;
A
#
# COMPACT_ATOMS: atom_id res chain seq x y z
N MET A 1 8.34 6.69 17.83
CA MET A 1 7.33 5.61 17.95
C MET A 1 5.98 6.18 17.58
N LEU A 2 5.19 5.46 16.78
CA LEU A 2 3.87 5.91 16.29
C LEU A 2 2.88 6.20 17.42
N SER A 3 3.03 5.51 18.55
CA SER A 3 2.23 5.73 19.76
C SER A 3 2.24 7.19 20.24
N ASN A 4 3.32 7.94 19.99
CA ASN A 4 3.49 9.31 20.50
C ASN A 4 2.71 10.38 19.73
N PHE A 5 2.08 10.04 18.59
CA PHE A 5 1.26 10.99 17.85
C PHE A 5 -0.15 11.06 18.45
N ASP A 6 -0.63 12.27 18.72
CA ASP A 6 -2.03 12.53 19.09
C ASP A 6 -2.89 12.56 17.83
N ALA A 7 -3.39 11.38 17.46
CA ALA A 7 -4.25 11.20 16.30
C ALA A 7 -5.32 10.14 16.61
N GLU A 8 -6.54 10.38 16.14
CA GLU A 8 -7.64 9.43 16.29
C GLU A 8 -7.40 8.13 15.53
N LEU A 9 -6.81 8.22 14.33
CA LEU A 9 -6.42 7.08 13.51
C LEU A 9 -4.93 7.17 13.21
N LYS A 10 -4.21 6.06 13.42
CA LYS A 10 -2.81 5.88 13.01
C LYS A 10 -2.75 4.69 12.08
N LEU A 11 -2.82 4.95 10.79
CA LEU A 11 -2.92 3.93 9.76
C LEU A 11 -1.55 3.71 9.14
N VAL A 12 -1.15 2.45 8.97
CA VAL A 12 0.12 2.07 8.35
C VAL A 12 -0.11 1.01 7.28
N ILE A 13 0.67 1.08 6.21
CA ILE A 13 0.80 0.02 5.20
C ILE A 13 2.25 -0.46 5.22
N ALA A 14 2.49 -1.69 4.77
CA ALA A 14 3.84 -2.16 4.55
C ALA A 14 4.48 -1.46 3.34
N GLY A 15 5.81 -1.51 3.29
CA GLY A 15 6.60 -1.18 2.12
C GLY A 15 7.53 -2.32 1.74
N ASN A 16 8.28 -2.12 0.66
CA ASN A 16 9.19 -3.11 0.09
C ASN A 16 10.28 -3.61 1.06
N HIS A 17 10.65 -2.83 2.09
CA HIS A 17 11.62 -3.26 3.09
C HIS A 17 11.04 -4.12 4.22
N ASP A 18 9.72 -4.25 4.30
CA ASP A 18 9.04 -5.06 5.32
C ASP A 18 8.87 -6.51 4.83
N LEU A 19 10.00 -7.20 4.63
CA LEU A 19 10.08 -8.54 4.02
C LEU A 19 9.17 -9.56 4.71
N GLU A 20 9.20 -9.57 6.03
CA GLU A 20 8.45 -10.50 6.87
C GLU A 20 6.94 -10.20 6.89
N LEU A 21 6.48 -9.09 6.28
CA LEU A 21 5.06 -8.83 6.07
C LEU A 21 4.53 -9.36 4.73
N ASP A 22 5.41 -9.73 3.80
CA ASP A 22 5.03 -10.35 2.53
C ASP A 22 5.13 -11.88 2.65
N GLU A 23 3.98 -12.52 2.84
CA GLU A 23 3.88 -13.98 2.95
C GLU A 23 4.40 -14.68 1.68
N GLY A 24 4.19 -14.10 0.50
CA GLY A 24 4.64 -14.65 -0.77
C GLY A 24 6.16 -14.61 -0.90
N TRP A 25 6.76 -13.47 -0.53
CA TRP A 25 8.21 -13.33 -0.46
C TRP A 25 8.83 -14.31 0.55
N CYS A 26 8.24 -14.42 1.75
CA CYS A 26 8.70 -15.36 2.78
C CYS A 26 8.72 -16.81 2.28
N LYS A 27 7.61 -17.26 1.66
CA LYS A 27 7.50 -18.63 1.12
C LYS A 27 8.52 -18.92 0.00
N ALA A 28 8.93 -17.91 -0.76
CA ALA A 28 9.85 -18.06 -1.87
C ALA A 28 11.34 -18.07 -1.45
N HIS A 29 11.69 -17.40 -0.35
CA HIS A 29 13.09 -17.14 0.02
C HIS A 29 13.56 -17.83 1.30
N LEU A 30 12.63 -18.27 2.15
CA LEU A 30 12.95 -18.90 3.42
C LEU A 30 12.73 -20.41 3.28
N GLU A 31 13.78 -21.20 3.48
CA GLU A 31 13.71 -22.66 3.47
C GLU A 31 12.74 -23.15 4.55
N GLU A 32 12.10 -24.32 4.35
CA GLU A 32 11.14 -24.93 5.30
C GLU A 32 11.79 -25.43 6.62
N ASP A 33 12.79 -24.74 7.17
CA ASP A 33 13.24 -24.99 8.54
C ASP A 33 12.32 -24.25 9.53
N GLU A 34 11.93 -24.94 10.60
CA GLU A 34 10.75 -24.74 11.46
C GLU A 34 10.54 -23.33 12.10
N ASP A 35 11.43 -22.36 11.90
CA ASP A 35 11.42 -21.05 12.56
C ASP A 35 10.81 -19.90 11.71
N TYR A 36 10.49 -20.07 10.41
CA TYR A 36 10.15 -18.92 9.55
C TYR A 36 8.66 -18.56 9.44
N LEU A 37 7.76 -19.55 9.47
CA LEU A 37 6.34 -19.24 9.69
C LEU A 37 6.14 -18.56 11.05
N ASP A 38 7.06 -18.79 12.01
CA ASP A 38 7.11 -18.05 13.26
C ASP A 38 7.46 -16.57 13.01
N ASP A 39 8.46 -16.24 12.17
CA ASP A 39 8.84 -14.85 11.90
C ASP A 39 7.75 -14.03 11.19
N HIS A 40 7.10 -14.58 10.15
CA HIS A 40 5.96 -13.91 9.51
C HIS A 40 4.80 -13.75 10.51
N ALA A 41 4.44 -14.81 11.24
CA ALA A 41 3.38 -14.76 12.24
C ALA A 41 3.69 -13.76 13.36
N ARG A 42 4.93 -13.68 13.82
CA ARG A 42 5.39 -12.73 14.85
C ARG A 42 5.39 -11.30 14.35
N THR A 43 5.79 -11.06 13.11
CA THR A 43 5.72 -9.73 12.50
C THR A 43 4.26 -9.28 12.35
N MET A 44 3.38 -10.20 11.94
CA MET A 44 1.93 -9.95 11.91
C MET A 44 1.35 -9.71 13.30
N GLU A 45 1.81 -10.42 14.33
CA GLU A 45 1.42 -10.16 15.72
C GLU A 45 1.91 -8.77 16.20
N VAL A 46 3.10 -8.33 15.80
CA VAL A 46 3.55 -6.95 16.09
C VAL A 46 2.64 -5.92 15.43
N MET A 47 2.23 -6.13 14.18
CA MET A 47 1.42 -5.18 13.40
C MET A 47 -0.08 -5.19 13.73
N LYS A 48 -0.64 -6.33 14.15
CA LYS A 48 -2.08 -6.53 14.38
C LYS A 48 -2.46 -6.95 15.80
N GLY A 49 -1.48 -7.35 16.60
CA GLY A 49 -1.66 -7.85 17.97
C GLY A 49 -1.82 -6.74 19.01
N GLU A 50 -1.63 -7.11 20.27
CA GLU A 50 -1.94 -6.22 21.40
C GLU A 50 -1.07 -4.95 21.41
N LEU A 51 0.21 -5.07 21.05
CA LEU A 51 1.13 -3.94 20.98
C LEU A 51 0.64 -2.84 20.03
N ALA A 52 0.16 -3.20 18.83
CA ALA A 52 -0.38 -2.25 17.86
C ALA A 52 -1.69 -1.62 18.35
N LYS A 53 -2.58 -2.43 18.94
CA LYS A 53 -3.86 -1.97 19.50
C LYS A 53 -3.66 -0.97 20.63
N GLU A 54 -2.79 -1.27 21.59
CA GLU A 54 -2.43 -0.37 22.69
C GLU A 54 -1.80 0.94 22.18
N ALA A 55 -1.04 0.88 21.09
CA ALA A 55 -0.47 2.07 20.43
C ALA A 55 -1.51 2.88 19.62
N GLY A 56 -2.70 2.33 19.38
CA GLY A 56 -3.73 2.88 18.50
C GLY A 56 -3.33 2.85 17.02
N VAL A 57 -2.52 1.87 16.62
CA VAL A 57 -2.02 1.70 15.25
C VAL A 57 -2.82 0.59 14.55
N THR A 58 -3.23 0.86 13.32
CA THR A 58 -3.94 -0.09 12.47
C THR A 58 -3.10 -0.35 11.21
N TYR A 59 -2.64 -1.59 11.07
CA TYR A 59 -2.04 -2.07 9.83
C TYR A 59 -3.11 -2.38 8.78
N LEU A 60 -2.94 -1.84 7.57
CA LEU A 60 -3.84 -2.02 6.44
C LEU A 60 -3.20 -2.93 5.41
N GLU A 61 -3.84 -4.07 5.18
CA GLU A 61 -3.57 -4.92 4.01
C GLU A 61 -4.15 -4.28 2.74
N GLU A 62 -3.74 -4.81 1.58
CA GLU A 62 -4.25 -4.32 0.31
C GLU A 62 -5.79 -4.42 0.26
N GLY A 63 -6.44 -3.34 -0.19
CA GLY A 63 -7.89 -3.29 -0.33
C GLY A 63 -8.50 -1.98 0.16
N THR A 64 -9.82 -1.97 0.25
CA THR A 64 -10.59 -0.78 0.66
C THR A 64 -11.10 -0.91 2.09
N HIS A 65 -10.78 0.08 2.90
CA HIS A 65 -11.08 0.14 4.33
C HIS A 65 -11.97 1.35 4.60
N THR A 66 -13.00 1.20 5.44
CA THR A 66 -13.91 2.30 5.81
C THR A 66 -13.71 2.68 7.27
N PHE A 67 -13.59 3.98 7.54
CA PHE A 67 -13.40 4.50 8.89
C PHE A 67 -14.47 5.53 9.24
N ASN A 68 -14.82 5.57 10.53
CA ASN A 68 -15.73 6.55 11.11
C ASN A 68 -14.96 7.36 12.16
N LEU A 69 -14.96 8.68 12.03
CA LEU A 69 -14.34 9.56 13.03
C LEU A 69 -15.35 10.00 14.09
N LYS A 70 -14.87 10.41 15.26
CA LYS A 70 -15.67 11.03 16.34
C LYS A 70 -16.44 12.27 15.89
N SER A 71 -15.97 12.93 14.82
CA SER A 71 -16.67 14.05 14.20
C SER A 71 -17.94 13.65 13.43
N GLY A 72 -18.15 12.35 13.19
CA GLY A 72 -19.21 11.82 12.33
C GLY A 72 -18.81 11.70 10.85
N ALA A 73 -17.59 12.10 10.48
CA ALA A 73 -17.09 11.88 9.13
C ALA A 73 -16.87 10.39 8.85
N ILE A 74 -17.28 9.94 7.68
CA ILE A 74 -17.08 8.58 7.17
C ILE A 74 -16.29 8.70 5.88
N PHE A 75 -15.23 7.91 5.73
CA PHE A 75 -14.43 7.91 4.52
C PHE A 75 -13.85 6.52 4.21
N LYS A 76 -13.51 6.31 2.95
CA LYS A 76 -12.87 5.11 2.42
C LYS A 76 -11.41 5.37 2.08
N ILE A 77 -10.53 4.47 2.52
CA ILE A 77 -9.12 4.43 2.11
C ILE A 77 -8.89 3.16 1.30
N TYR A 78 -8.34 3.31 0.10
CA TYR A 78 -7.68 2.21 -0.60
C TYR A 78 -6.22 2.14 -0.15
N ALA A 79 -5.76 0.98 0.30
CA ALA A 79 -4.39 0.73 0.71
C ALA A 79 -3.74 -0.29 -0.24
N SER A 80 -2.45 -0.12 -0.55
CA SER A 80 -1.66 -1.17 -1.20
C SER A 80 -0.16 -1.02 -0.88
N PRO A 81 0.53 -2.09 -0.42
CA PRO A 81 1.98 -2.08 -0.19
C PRO A 81 2.80 -2.28 -1.47
N TYR A 82 2.14 -2.63 -2.57
CA TYR A 82 2.79 -3.11 -3.78
C TYR A 82 3.50 -2.00 -4.56
N GLN A 83 4.62 -2.38 -5.16
CA GLN A 83 5.47 -1.51 -5.98
C GLN A 83 6.19 -2.31 -7.07
N PHE A 84 6.78 -1.61 -8.05
CA PHE A 84 7.55 -2.28 -9.10
C PHE A 84 8.74 -3.03 -8.52
N GLU A 85 9.00 -4.25 -8.96
CA GLU A 85 10.12 -5.07 -8.47
C GLU A 85 11.45 -4.29 -8.38
N PHE A 86 12.11 -4.39 -7.22
CA PHE A 86 13.41 -3.78 -6.97
C PHE A 86 14.19 -4.61 -5.95
N ASN A 87 15.40 -5.06 -6.32
CA ASN A 87 16.31 -5.82 -5.44
C ASN A 87 15.67 -7.02 -4.71
N ASP A 88 14.71 -7.69 -5.34
CA ASP A 88 14.05 -8.87 -4.77
C ASP A 88 13.49 -8.59 -3.36
N TYR A 89 12.80 -7.46 -3.24
CA TYR A 89 12.17 -6.99 -2.01
C TYR A 89 10.66 -7.26 -2.00
N ALA A 90 10.04 -7.05 -0.85
CA ALA A 90 8.63 -7.32 -0.61
C ALA A 90 7.68 -6.56 -1.55
N PHE A 91 6.51 -7.16 -1.72
CA PHE A 91 5.38 -6.67 -2.50
C PHE A 91 5.75 -6.27 -3.94
N PRO A 92 6.50 -7.11 -4.69
CA PRO A 92 6.87 -6.78 -6.06
C PRO A 92 5.73 -7.01 -7.03
N TYR A 93 5.71 -6.24 -8.12
CA TYR A 93 5.07 -6.61 -9.38
C TYR A 93 5.89 -6.08 -10.56
N SER A 94 5.70 -6.67 -11.73
CA SER A 94 6.46 -6.34 -12.94
C SER A 94 6.00 -5.02 -13.56
N ARG A 95 6.88 -4.33 -14.29
CA ARG A 95 6.55 -3.06 -14.95
C ARG A 95 5.43 -3.16 -16.00
N ASN A 96 5.26 -4.34 -16.60
CA ASN A 96 4.21 -4.64 -17.57
C ASN A 96 2.93 -5.20 -16.93
N GLU A 97 2.78 -5.11 -15.60
CA GLU A 97 1.61 -5.60 -14.88
C GLU A 97 0.76 -4.43 -14.33
N ASP A 98 -0.57 -4.58 -14.40
CA ASP A 98 -1.55 -3.65 -13.87
C ASP A 98 -2.22 -4.23 -12.63
N ARG A 99 -1.86 -3.67 -11.48
CA ARG A 99 -2.41 -4.07 -10.17
C ARG A 99 -3.60 -3.22 -9.73
N PHE A 100 -3.78 -2.04 -10.33
CA PHE A 100 -4.65 -0.99 -9.78
C PHE A 100 -5.88 -0.68 -10.63
N ASN A 101 -5.93 -1.14 -11.87
CA ASN A 101 -7.08 -1.00 -12.76
C ASN A 101 -7.82 -2.33 -12.88
N THR A 102 -9.12 -2.28 -13.19
CA THR A 102 -9.86 -3.50 -13.52
C THR A 102 -9.35 -4.08 -14.84
N SER A 103 -9.60 -5.37 -15.09
CA SER A 103 -9.19 -6.02 -16.34
C SER A 103 -9.77 -5.35 -17.59
N GLY A 104 -10.96 -4.74 -17.49
CA GLY A 104 -11.59 -3.97 -18.57
C GLY A 104 -10.98 -2.58 -18.81
N GLU A 105 -10.09 -2.12 -17.92
CA GLU A 105 -9.43 -0.81 -17.97
C GLU A 105 -7.90 -0.92 -18.09
N THR A 106 -7.38 -2.14 -18.09
CA THR A 106 -5.96 -2.42 -18.30
C THR A 106 -5.58 -2.08 -19.74
N GLU A 107 -4.40 -1.51 -19.94
CA GLU A 107 -3.94 -1.12 -21.28
C GLU A 107 -3.62 -2.34 -22.15
N GLU A 108 -3.75 -2.17 -23.48
CA GLU A 108 -3.29 -3.19 -24.42
C GLU A 108 -1.79 -3.48 -24.23
N GLY A 109 -1.43 -4.76 -24.15
CA GLY A 109 -0.05 -5.18 -23.90
C GLY A 109 0.39 -5.16 -22.44
N VAL A 110 -0.49 -4.75 -21.51
CA VAL A 110 -0.25 -4.83 -20.06
C VAL A 110 -1.02 -6.00 -19.46
N THR A 111 -0.39 -6.75 -18.57
CA THR A 111 -1.01 -7.91 -17.91
C THR A 111 -1.80 -7.47 -16.68
N SER A 112 -3.11 -7.66 -16.68
CA SER A 112 -3.94 -7.40 -15.49
C SER A 112 -3.64 -8.44 -14.40
N ILE A 113 -3.16 -7.98 -13.25
CA ILE A 113 -2.94 -8.79 -12.04
C ILE A 113 -3.77 -8.30 -10.84
N ALA A 114 -4.68 -7.36 -11.07
CA ALA A 114 -5.46 -6.72 -10.01
C ALA A 114 -6.36 -7.73 -9.27
N GLU A 115 -6.05 -7.98 -7.99
CA GLU A 115 -6.93 -8.67 -7.06
C GLU A 115 -7.89 -7.70 -6.38
N ASN A 116 -7.37 -6.53 -5.99
CA ASN A 116 -8.12 -5.44 -5.37
C ASN A 116 -7.86 -4.15 -6.17
N PRO A 117 -8.53 -3.93 -7.30
CA PRO A 117 -8.35 -2.68 -8.08
C PRO A 117 -8.84 -1.47 -7.28
N ILE A 118 -8.27 -0.29 -7.56
CA ILE A 118 -8.70 0.97 -6.90
C ILE A 118 -10.14 1.28 -7.31
N PRO A 119 -11.10 1.31 -6.36
CA PRO A 119 -12.50 1.57 -6.69
C PRO A 119 -12.73 3.05 -7.01
N ALA A 120 -13.79 3.33 -7.76
CA ALA A 120 -14.11 4.69 -8.21
C ALA A 120 -14.64 5.62 -7.10
N ASP A 121 -15.03 5.07 -5.95
CA ASP A 121 -15.68 5.79 -4.84
C ASP A 121 -14.80 5.89 -3.59
N VAL A 122 -13.48 5.91 -3.76
CA VAL A 122 -12.52 6.05 -2.67
C VAL A 122 -12.20 7.51 -2.36
N ASP A 123 -12.16 7.88 -1.08
CA ASP A 123 -11.81 9.23 -0.66
C ASP A 123 -10.29 9.45 -0.59
N ILE A 124 -9.55 8.42 -0.17
CA ILE A 124 -8.10 8.46 0.00
C ILE A 124 -7.46 7.24 -0.65
N VAL A 125 -6.40 7.43 -1.41
CA VAL A 125 -5.52 6.35 -1.87
C VAL A 125 -4.23 6.40 -1.07
N MET A 126 -3.78 5.25 -0.58
CA MET A 126 -2.52 5.06 0.12
C MET A 126 -1.75 3.93 -0.55
N THR A 127 -0.66 4.26 -1.24
CA THR A 127 0.17 3.26 -1.93
C THR A 127 1.61 3.39 -1.47
N HIS A 128 2.36 2.29 -1.43
CA HIS A 128 3.80 2.41 -1.16
C HIS A 128 4.52 3.14 -2.29
N GLY A 129 4.31 2.70 -3.54
CA GLY A 129 4.87 3.32 -4.74
C GLY A 129 4.12 4.59 -5.21
N PRO A 130 4.82 5.58 -5.79
CA PRO A 130 4.20 6.81 -6.31
C PRO A 130 3.51 6.61 -7.68
N PRO A 131 2.53 7.44 -8.04
CA PRO A 131 2.03 7.52 -9.41
C PRO A 131 3.07 8.23 -10.30
N ASN A 132 3.09 7.89 -11.59
CA ASN A 132 4.03 8.48 -12.55
C ASN A 132 3.91 10.02 -12.62
N GLY A 133 5.05 10.71 -12.59
CA GLY A 133 5.13 12.17 -12.72
C GLY A 133 4.87 12.96 -11.43
N PHE A 134 4.67 12.30 -10.29
CA PHE A 134 4.45 12.95 -8.99
C PHE A 134 5.51 12.54 -7.96
N ARG A 135 6.56 13.37 -7.85
CA ARG A 135 7.65 13.19 -6.86
C ARG A 135 8.26 11.78 -6.91
N ASP A 136 8.34 11.25 -8.12
CA ASP A 136 8.57 9.83 -8.37
C ASP A 136 9.99 9.52 -8.86
N GLU A 137 10.81 10.52 -9.18
CA GLU A 137 12.17 10.35 -9.71
C GLU A 137 12.22 9.39 -10.93
N ASN A 138 11.17 9.40 -11.77
CA ASN A 138 10.95 8.48 -12.90
C ASN A 138 10.76 7.00 -12.52
N LEU A 139 10.44 6.72 -11.26
CA LEU A 139 10.14 5.39 -10.74
C LEU A 139 8.64 5.18 -10.49
N GLY A 140 7.80 6.17 -10.83
CA GLY A 140 6.37 6.10 -10.63
C GLY A 140 5.65 5.24 -11.65
N CYS A 141 4.49 4.72 -11.25
CA CYS A 141 3.69 3.81 -12.04
C CYS A 141 2.60 4.55 -12.84
N GLU A 142 2.58 4.34 -14.16
CA GLU A 142 1.54 4.89 -15.04
C GLU A 142 0.18 4.26 -14.74
N ASN A 143 0.13 2.97 -14.40
CA ASN A 143 -1.11 2.27 -14.02
C ASN A 143 -1.71 2.87 -12.73
N THR A 144 -0.87 3.17 -11.72
CA THR A 144 -1.33 3.89 -10.52
C THR A 144 -1.86 5.27 -10.87
N LEU A 145 -1.19 6.02 -11.75
CA LEU A 145 -1.67 7.33 -12.20
C LEU A 145 -3.04 7.22 -12.88
N ARG A 146 -3.21 6.27 -13.81
CA ARG A 146 -4.48 6.03 -14.51
C ARG A 146 -5.60 5.66 -13.52
N ALA A 147 -5.33 4.76 -12.58
CA ALA A 147 -6.29 4.36 -11.57
C ALA A 147 -6.72 5.53 -10.66
N VAL A 148 -5.76 6.36 -10.23
CA VAL A 148 -6.04 7.56 -9.40
C VAL A 148 -6.80 8.62 -10.19
N GLN A 149 -6.49 8.82 -11.48
CA GLN A 149 -7.23 9.74 -12.35
C GLN A 149 -8.68 9.29 -12.59
N ARG A 150 -8.92 7.97 -12.69
CA ARG A 150 -10.27 7.39 -12.74
C ARG A 150 -11.00 7.63 -11.42
N ALA A 151 -10.38 7.25 -10.31
CA ALA A 151 -11.02 7.23 -8.99
C ALA A 151 -11.23 8.63 -8.38
N LYS A 152 -10.37 9.60 -8.75
CA LYS A 152 -10.43 11.00 -8.29
C LYS A 152 -10.53 11.15 -6.76
N PRO A 153 -9.62 10.51 -5.98
CA PRO A 153 -9.63 10.65 -4.53
C PRO A 153 -9.35 12.10 -4.12
N LEU A 154 -9.80 12.47 -2.92
CA LEU A 154 -9.49 13.75 -2.29
C LEU A 154 -8.01 13.87 -1.92
N MET A 155 -7.35 12.74 -1.66
CA MET A 155 -5.93 12.67 -1.31
C MET A 155 -5.30 11.36 -1.80
N HIS A 156 -4.06 11.45 -2.29
CA HIS A 156 -3.21 10.28 -2.54
C HIS A 156 -1.94 10.43 -1.70
N CYS A 157 -1.77 9.55 -0.71
CA CYS A 157 -0.57 9.43 0.09
C CYS A 157 0.32 8.32 -0.48
N PHE A 158 1.59 8.59 -0.68
CA PHE A 158 2.54 7.60 -1.18
C PHE A 158 3.96 7.85 -0.68
N GLY A 159 4.81 6.83 -0.78
CA GLY A 159 6.17 6.82 -0.26
C GLY A 159 7.19 6.32 -1.28
N TYR A 160 8.02 5.37 -0.85
CA TYR A 160 9.08 4.68 -1.60
C TYR A 160 10.26 5.56 -2.05
N ILE A 161 10.03 6.77 -2.55
CA ILE A 161 11.07 7.65 -3.07
C ILE A 161 11.60 8.58 -1.98
N HIS A 162 12.78 8.28 -1.45
CA HIS A 162 13.38 9.02 -0.31
C HIS A 162 13.51 10.53 -0.58
N LYS A 163 13.83 10.92 -1.82
CA LYS A 163 13.94 12.33 -2.24
C LYS A 163 12.59 12.97 -2.59
N GLY A 164 11.55 12.17 -2.75
CA GLY A 164 10.22 12.54 -3.19
C GLY A 164 9.33 13.10 -2.08
N TYR A 165 9.85 13.41 -0.89
CA TYR A 165 9.02 13.92 0.21
C TYR A 165 8.36 15.28 -0.13
N GLY A 166 7.16 15.50 0.38
CA GLY A 166 6.44 16.77 0.29
C GLY A 166 5.01 16.60 -0.22
N ALA A 167 4.34 17.73 -0.48
CA ALA A 167 2.96 17.75 -0.93
C ALA A 167 2.80 18.62 -2.19
N LYS A 168 1.74 18.37 -2.95
CA LYS A 168 1.30 19.22 -4.07
C LYS A 168 -0.22 19.23 -4.09
N LYS A 169 -0.82 20.42 -4.05
CA LYS A 169 -2.26 20.58 -4.28
C LYS A 169 -2.52 20.47 -5.77
N ILE A 170 -3.45 19.61 -6.15
CA ILE A 170 -3.99 19.52 -7.51
C ILE A 170 -5.26 20.37 -7.54
N VAL A 171 -5.34 21.29 -8.49
CA VAL A 171 -6.43 22.26 -8.68
C VAL A 171 -6.97 22.13 -10.10
#